data_AF-A0A5B9QGN9-F1
#
_entry.id   AF-A0A5B9QGN9-F1
#
_cell.length_a   1.000
_cell.length_b   1.000
_cell.length_c   1.000
_cell.angle_alpha   90.00
_cell.angle_beta   90.00
_cell.angle_gamma   90.00
#
_symmetry.space_group_name_H-M   'P 1'
#
loop_
_entity.id
_entity.type
_entity.pdbx_description
1 polymer ?
#
loop_
_entity_poly.entity_id
_entity_poly.type
_entity_poly.pdbx_seq_one_letter_code
_entity_poly.pdbx_strand_id
1 'polypeptide(L)'
;MRCKHSLSLACGLIAAFAAIQVQAQRGVGDPVGVAQQAVQPKVVSLSGTVKAIITEPCKMTTGRSEEGTHILLEPTTGGELNIHLGPTASVGSVADKLVVGQTVAVQAFRTDKLPEDNYVAQSISIGDDVIPLRDENLRPRWAGGRGKQKGRDQSSTAVDVSDLGPGQGNGPAYGQGQGRGRNFANGQGRGGGRGQGQGLGRGRGQGPGFSQEQGFSQEKGCGRGQGLRCEQQLGAMLDALPKSALSEEERKALLLMREEEKLAQDVYVTLDKKWELRPLANISQAESRHMEFVKLLLDRYGLDDPIDEQALGKFPSPTMQDLYDQFVTQGEQSVEEAIKVGAEIEELDIADLRRQIDETDNDDIKVVYQNLLKGSRNHLRAFARQLSRYSVIYSTKHLSQAEFDRIANSDLERCMMISDPNDKF
;
A
#
# COMPACT_ATOMS: atom_id res chain seq x y z
N MET A 1 -21.79 -29.35 71.14
CA MET A 1 -21.42 -30.71 70.70
C MET A 1 -20.93 -30.64 69.25
N ARG A 2 -19.88 -31.38 68.94
CA ARG A 2 -19.02 -31.34 67.75
C ARG A 2 -19.65 -32.02 66.51
N CYS A 3 -19.31 -31.52 65.32
CA CYS A 3 -18.93 -32.25 64.07
C CYS A 3 -18.74 -31.21 62.95
N LYS A 4 -17.53 -30.78 62.53
CA LYS A 4 -16.44 -31.40 61.72
C LYS A 4 -16.83 -31.81 60.28
N HIS A 5 -15.92 -31.46 59.35
CA HIS A 5 -15.69 -31.89 57.94
C HIS A 5 -16.31 -30.95 56.87
N SER A 6 -15.62 -30.37 55.88
CA SER A 6 -14.22 -30.39 55.45
C SER A 6 -13.95 -29.15 54.59
N LEU A 7 -12.87 -28.41 54.88
CA LEU A 7 -12.37 -27.30 54.06
C LEU A 7 -11.60 -27.91 52.87
N SER A 8 -12.11 -27.78 51.64
CA SER A 8 -11.30 -28.05 50.45
C SER A 8 -10.57 -26.78 50.05
N LEU A 9 -9.25 -26.81 50.27
CA LEU A 9 -8.28 -25.82 49.85
C LEU A 9 -8.05 -25.98 48.34
N ALA A 10 -8.73 -25.20 47.51
CA ALA A 10 -8.39 -25.08 46.09
C ALA A 10 -7.20 -24.12 45.96
N CYS A 11 -5.99 -24.68 46.06
CA CYS A 11 -4.74 -24.04 45.68
C CYS A 11 -4.68 -23.97 44.16
N GLY A 12 -5.28 -22.93 43.57
CA GLY A 12 -5.13 -22.60 42.15
C GLY A 12 -4.01 -21.58 42.01
N LEU A 13 -2.85 -22.05 41.54
CA LEU A 13 -1.72 -21.23 41.11
C LEU A 13 -2.20 -20.11 40.17
N ILE A 14 -2.30 -18.88 40.68
CA ILE A 14 -2.23 -17.71 39.83
C ILE A 14 -0.76 -17.59 39.45
N ALA A 15 -0.43 -18.12 38.26
CA ALA A 15 0.81 -17.82 37.60
C ALA A 15 0.84 -16.31 37.36
N ALA A 16 1.55 -15.60 38.24
CA ALA A 16 1.97 -14.24 37.97
C ALA A 16 2.89 -14.32 36.74
N PHE A 17 2.33 -14.03 35.57
CA PHE A 17 3.14 -13.64 34.43
C PHE A 17 3.87 -12.36 34.86
N ALA A 18 5.12 -12.52 35.28
CA ALA A 18 6.06 -11.43 35.25
C ALA A 18 6.14 -11.01 33.78
N ALA A 19 5.45 -9.93 33.44
CA ALA A 19 5.66 -9.27 32.17
C ALA A 19 7.16 -8.97 32.09
N ILE A 20 7.86 -9.68 31.20
CA ILE A 20 9.22 -9.32 30.84
C ILE A 20 9.08 -7.98 30.14
N GLN A 21 9.20 -6.91 30.92
CA GLN A 21 9.29 -5.56 30.41
C GLN A 21 10.57 -5.51 29.59
N VAL A 22 10.46 -5.65 28.28
CA VAL A 22 11.56 -5.46 27.34
C VAL A 22 11.96 -3.99 27.42
N GLN A 23 12.87 -3.68 28.33
CA GLN A 23 13.50 -2.37 28.42
C GLN A 23 14.55 -2.27 27.31
N ALA A 24 14.12 -1.85 26.12
CA ALA A 24 15.03 -1.41 25.08
C ALA A 24 15.54 0.01 25.43
N GLN A 25 16.70 0.07 26.09
CA GLN A 25 17.53 1.27 26.19
C GLN A 25 18.54 1.33 25.03
N ARG A 26 18.73 2.53 24.52
CA ARG A 26 19.73 3.04 23.56
C ARG A 26 20.66 2.05 22.82
N GLY A 27 20.26 1.63 21.62
CA GLY A 27 21.15 1.24 20.52
C GLY A 27 21.03 2.25 19.37
N VAL A 28 22.03 3.03 18.99
CA VAL A 28 23.43 3.10 19.37
C VAL A 28 23.72 4.60 19.31
N GLY A 29 23.92 5.24 20.46
CA GLY A 29 24.03 6.70 20.61
C GLY A 29 25.26 7.35 19.98
N ASP A 30 25.73 6.86 18.85
CA ASP A 30 26.72 7.54 18.01
C ASP A 30 26.03 7.97 16.71
N PRO A 31 26.35 9.16 16.16
CA PRO A 31 25.70 9.70 14.96
C PRO A 31 25.98 8.89 13.67
N VAL A 32 26.63 7.74 13.78
CA VAL A 32 27.28 6.98 12.72
C VAL A 32 26.92 5.49 12.92
N GLY A 33 26.28 4.86 11.92
CA GLY A 33 25.86 3.46 12.02
C GLY A 33 27.03 2.48 12.10
N VAL A 34 26.80 1.24 12.54
CA VAL A 34 27.86 0.20 12.72
C VAL A 34 28.72 0.00 11.47
N ALA A 35 28.11 0.06 10.28
CA ALA A 35 28.81 -0.04 9.00
C ALA A 35 29.77 1.13 8.69
N GLN A 36 29.73 2.20 9.49
CA GLN A 36 30.57 3.39 9.38
C GLN A 36 31.53 3.53 10.58
N GLN A 37 31.56 2.56 11.51
CA GLN A 37 32.52 2.53 12.61
C GLN A 37 33.90 2.06 12.12
N ALA A 38 34.97 2.63 12.67
CA ALA A 38 36.35 2.33 12.26
C ALA A 38 36.80 0.89 12.59
N VAL A 39 36.14 0.24 13.55
CA VAL A 39 36.36 -1.15 13.93
C VAL A 39 35.01 -1.86 13.92
N GLN A 40 34.88 -2.89 13.10
CA GLN A 40 33.64 -3.67 13.01
C GLN A 40 33.58 -4.73 14.11
N PRO A 41 32.40 -4.97 14.72
CA PRO A 41 32.24 -6.01 15.72
C PRO A 41 32.43 -7.40 15.11
N LYS A 42 32.97 -8.32 15.92
CA LYS A 42 33.18 -9.71 15.51
C LYS A 42 31.84 -10.41 15.31
N VAL A 43 31.69 -11.06 14.15
CA VAL A 43 30.56 -11.96 13.88
C VAL A 43 30.81 -13.31 14.53
N VAL A 44 29.77 -13.85 15.17
CA VAL A 44 29.74 -15.16 15.81
C VAL A 44 28.63 -16.01 15.18
N SER A 45 28.86 -17.32 15.14
CA SER A 45 27.87 -18.29 14.67
C SER A 45 27.05 -18.80 15.85
N LEU A 46 25.74 -18.61 15.81
CA LEU A 46 24.77 -19.06 16.80
C LEU A 46 23.84 -20.10 16.17
N SER A 47 23.36 -21.06 16.95
CA SER A 47 22.37 -22.04 16.51
C SER A 47 21.43 -22.39 17.65
N GLY A 48 20.13 -22.54 17.35
CA GLY A 48 19.14 -22.85 18.36
C GLY A 48 17.74 -22.98 17.80
N THR A 49 16.79 -23.23 18.68
CA THR A 49 15.37 -23.37 18.34
C THR A 49 14.67 -22.02 18.47
N VAL A 50 13.87 -21.64 17.48
CA VAL A 50 13.07 -20.41 17.52
C VAL A 50 11.92 -20.57 18.52
N LYS A 51 11.93 -19.82 19.62
CA LYS A 51 10.87 -19.80 20.65
C LYS A 51 9.71 -18.90 20.29
N ALA A 52 10.03 -17.73 19.75
CA ALA A 52 9.06 -16.73 19.36
C ALA A 52 9.64 -15.84 18.26
N ILE A 53 8.74 -15.29 17.46
CA ILE A 53 9.03 -14.24 16.48
C ILE A 53 8.27 -13.02 16.99
N ILE A 54 8.99 -11.99 17.38
CA ILE A 54 8.45 -10.80 18.02
C ILE A 54 8.58 -9.66 17.02
N THR A 55 7.47 -9.03 16.69
CA THR A 55 7.42 -7.79 15.92
C THR A 55 6.91 -6.71 16.83
N GLU A 56 7.82 -5.86 17.29
CA GLU A 56 7.50 -4.81 18.24
C GLU A 56 8.21 -3.51 17.83
N PRO A 57 7.70 -2.35 18.29
CA PRO A 57 8.39 -1.08 18.15
C PRO A 57 9.80 -1.17 18.72
N CYS A 58 10.80 -1.21 17.84
CA CYS A 58 12.16 -1.37 18.27
C CYS A 58 12.65 0.02 18.66
N LYS A 59 12.58 0.34 19.96
CA LYS A 59 12.94 1.67 20.50
C LYS A 59 14.34 2.13 20.10
N MET A 60 15.17 1.24 19.53
CA MET A 60 16.59 1.42 19.29
C MET A 60 17.09 1.02 17.89
N THR A 61 16.39 1.44 16.84
CA THR A 61 16.96 1.44 15.48
C THR A 61 17.29 2.85 15.02
N THR A 62 18.41 3.01 14.30
CA THR A 62 18.78 4.25 13.60
C THR A 62 18.11 4.35 12.21
N GLY A 63 17.19 3.43 11.89
CA GLY A 63 16.49 3.33 10.62
C GLY A 63 15.17 4.12 10.63
N ARG A 64 14.56 4.28 9.45
CA ARG A 64 13.29 5.01 9.26
C ARG A 64 12.04 4.21 9.64
N SER A 65 12.21 3.11 10.38
CA SER A 65 11.15 2.14 10.64
C SER A 65 10.92 2.03 12.14
N GLU A 66 9.67 2.17 12.55
CA GLU A 66 9.27 2.20 13.96
C GLU A 66 9.29 0.80 14.58
N GLU A 67 9.12 -0.26 13.77
CA GLU A 67 9.09 -1.65 14.20
C GLU A 67 10.29 -2.45 13.70
N GLY A 68 10.77 -3.36 14.55
CA GLY A 68 11.80 -4.33 14.24
C GLY A 68 11.30 -5.75 14.46
N THR A 69 11.71 -6.66 13.58
CA THR A 69 11.48 -8.10 13.80
C THR A 69 12.66 -8.70 14.55
N HIS A 70 12.32 -9.39 15.64
CA HIS A 70 13.22 -10.10 16.52
C HIS A 70 12.83 -11.57 16.57
N ILE A 71 13.82 -12.44 16.76
CA ILE A 71 13.58 -13.84 17.13
C ILE A 71 14.15 -14.10 18.51
N LEU A 72 13.39 -14.80 19.33
CA LEU A 72 13.89 -15.39 20.57
C LEU A 72 14.43 -16.78 20.22
N LEU A 73 15.74 -16.93 20.36
CA LEU A 73 16.46 -18.16 20.03
C LEU A 73 16.87 -18.85 21.33
N GLU A 74 16.50 -20.12 21.51
CA GLU A 74 16.98 -20.96 22.60
C GLU A 74 18.16 -21.81 22.11
N PRO A 75 19.41 -21.52 22.52
CA PRO A 75 20.55 -22.32 22.15
C PRO A 75 20.53 -23.69 22.84
N THR A 76 21.22 -24.68 22.27
CA THR A 76 21.36 -26.01 22.88
C THR A 76 22.09 -26.00 24.23
N THR A 77 22.84 -24.93 24.52
CA THR A 77 23.53 -24.70 25.79
C THR A 77 22.62 -24.14 26.90
N GLY A 78 21.35 -23.84 26.58
CA GLY A 78 20.40 -23.20 27.49
C GLY A 78 20.50 -21.67 27.49
N GLY A 79 19.45 -21.02 28.01
CA GLY A 79 19.27 -19.56 27.96
C GLY A 79 18.42 -19.10 26.78
N GLU A 80 18.22 -17.79 26.66
CA GLU A 80 17.44 -17.18 25.58
C GLU A 80 18.22 -16.02 25.00
N LEU A 81 18.33 -15.98 23.67
CA LEU A 81 19.00 -14.92 22.93
C LEU A 81 17.97 -14.15 22.12
N ASN A 82 18.00 -12.82 22.22
CA ASN A 82 17.21 -11.95 21.37
C ASN A 82 18.03 -11.54 20.14
N ILE A 83 17.60 -12.00 18.96
CA ILE A 83 18.27 -11.71 17.70
C ILE A 83 17.42 -10.75 16.87
N HIS A 84 17.91 -9.53 16.68
CA HIS A 84 17.30 -8.54 15.80
C HIS A 84 17.64 -8.84 14.32
N LEU A 85 16.62 -9.07 13.50
CA LEU A 85 16.80 -9.35 12.07
C LEU A 85 16.91 -8.05 11.26
N GLY A 86 16.04 -7.09 11.54
CA GLY A 86 15.97 -5.82 10.83
C GLY A 86 14.60 -5.16 10.97
N PRO A 87 14.35 -4.06 10.25
CA PRO A 87 13.03 -3.47 10.13
C PRO A 87 12.02 -4.47 9.60
N THR A 88 10.84 -4.54 10.21
CA THR A 88 9.78 -5.49 9.84
C THR A 88 9.49 -5.47 8.34
N ALA A 89 9.36 -4.27 7.76
CA ALA A 89 9.12 -4.07 6.33
C ALA A 89 10.23 -4.63 5.41
N SER A 90 11.47 -4.74 5.90
CA SER A 90 12.62 -5.23 5.12
C SER A 90 12.87 -6.73 5.29
N VAL A 91 12.38 -7.33 6.37
CA VAL A 91 12.65 -8.73 6.72
C VAL A 91 11.38 -9.59 6.83
N GLY A 92 10.22 -9.07 6.47
CA GLY A 92 8.93 -9.79 6.50
C GLY A 92 8.99 -11.14 5.77
N SER A 93 9.53 -11.17 4.55
CA SER A 93 9.69 -12.42 3.79
C SER A 93 10.65 -13.43 4.42
N VAL A 94 11.50 -12.98 5.34
CA VAL A 94 12.38 -13.86 6.13
C VAL A 94 11.64 -14.36 7.36
N ALA A 95 10.88 -13.48 8.03
CA ALA A 95 10.02 -13.83 9.15
C ALA A 95 8.94 -14.87 8.77
N ASP A 96 8.35 -14.75 7.58
CA ASP A 96 7.34 -15.69 7.07
C ASP A 96 7.88 -17.11 6.84
N LYS A 97 9.20 -17.23 6.65
CA LYS A 97 9.89 -18.53 6.52
C LYS A 97 10.27 -19.15 7.87
N LEU A 98 10.09 -18.41 8.96
CA LEU A 98 10.42 -18.87 10.30
C LEU A 98 9.20 -19.48 10.97
N VAL A 99 9.33 -20.71 11.44
CA VAL A 99 8.32 -21.40 12.23
C VAL A 99 8.82 -21.55 13.67
N VAL A 100 7.98 -21.20 14.64
CA VAL A 100 8.29 -21.44 16.06
C VAL A 100 8.46 -22.95 16.29
N GLY A 101 9.55 -23.31 16.98
CA GLY A 101 9.96 -24.70 17.21
C GLY A 101 10.96 -25.24 16.19
N GLN A 102 11.28 -24.49 15.13
CA GLN A 102 12.30 -24.91 14.17
C GLN A 102 13.72 -24.51 14.61
N THR A 103 14.71 -25.30 14.22
CA THR A 103 16.12 -24.97 14.43
C THR A 103 16.63 -24.06 13.32
N VAL A 104 17.33 -23.00 13.69
CA VAL A 104 18.01 -22.09 12.75
C VAL A 104 19.45 -21.88 13.15
N ALA A 105 20.30 -21.54 12.18
CA ALA A 105 21.64 -21.02 12.44
C ALA A 105 21.70 -19.55 12.03
N VAL A 106 22.39 -18.72 12.82
CA VAL A 106 22.48 -17.28 12.59
C VAL A 106 23.93 -16.85 12.69
N GLN A 107 24.42 -16.14 11.68
CA GLN A 107 25.62 -15.34 11.83
C GLN A 107 25.21 -14.00 12.41
N ALA A 108 25.68 -13.67 13.61
CA ALA A 108 25.24 -12.49 14.33
C ALA A 108 26.41 -11.75 14.97
N PHE A 109 26.23 -10.46 15.22
CA PHE A 109 27.22 -9.64 15.91
C PHE A 109 26.54 -8.85 17.02
N ARG A 110 27.34 -8.38 17.98
CA ARG A 110 26.88 -7.45 19.01
C ARG A 110 27.85 -6.29 19.14
N THR A 111 27.37 -5.20 19.72
CA THR A 111 28.19 -4.07 20.13
C THR A 111 28.18 -4.00 21.65
N ASP A 112 29.17 -3.32 22.24
CA ASP A 112 29.27 -3.15 23.70
C ASP A 112 28.05 -2.42 24.31
N LYS A 113 27.25 -1.74 23.47
CA LYS A 113 26.03 -1.03 23.87
C LYS A 113 24.78 -1.91 23.87
N LEU A 114 24.85 -3.13 23.35
CA LEU A 114 23.74 -4.09 23.42
C LEU A 114 23.82 -4.92 24.72
N PRO A 115 22.67 -5.23 25.36
CA PRO A 115 22.62 -6.17 26.47
C PRO A 115 23.25 -7.52 26.09
N GLU A 116 23.71 -8.28 27.10
CA GLU A 116 24.56 -9.44 26.86
C GLU A 116 23.94 -10.51 25.95
N ASP A 117 22.63 -10.68 26.04
CA ASP A 117 21.86 -11.68 25.28
C ASP A 117 21.25 -11.13 23.99
N ASN A 118 21.64 -9.92 23.55
CA ASN A 118 21.08 -9.25 22.38
C ASN A 118 22.08 -9.18 21.23
N TYR A 119 21.66 -9.65 20.06
CA TYR A 119 22.48 -9.71 18.86
C TYR A 119 21.74 -9.14 17.65
N VAL A 120 22.51 -8.75 16.63
CA VAL A 120 22.00 -8.32 15.32
C VAL A 120 22.45 -9.34 14.28
N ALA A 121 21.50 -9.85 13.50
CA ALA A 121 21.79 -10.87 12.50
C ALA A 121 22.48 -10.27 11.26
N GLN A 122 23.64 -10.83 10.88
CA GLN A 122 24.23 -10.62 9.56
C GLN A 122 23.56 -11.51 8.52
N SER A 123 23.30 -12.78 8.85
CA SER A 123 22.56 -13.72 8.02
C SER A 123 21.85 -14.77 8.87
N ILE A 124 20.82 -15.39 8.32
CA ILE A 124 20.11 -16.51 8.95
C ILE A 124 20.02 -17.67 7.96
N SER A 125 20.25 -18.88 8.46
CA SER A 125 20.13 -20.13 7.72
C SER A 125 18.92 -20.92 8.22
N ILE A 126 18.03 -21.26 7.29
CA ILE A 126 16.82 -22.03 7.54
C ILE A 126 16.89 -23.28 6.66
N GLY A 127 17.19 -24.44 7.25
CA GLY A 127 17.58 -25.62 6.46
C GLY A 127 18.85 -25.34 5.66
N ASP A 128 18.80 -25.59 4.35
CA ASP A 128 19.91 -25.32 3.41
C ASP A 128 19.92 -23.89 2.87
N ASP A 129 18.85 -23.11 3.11
CA ASP A 129 18.72 -21.74 2.61
C ASP A 129 19.49 -20.77 3.52
N VAL A 130 20.54 -20.14 2.98
CA VAL A 130 21.24 -19.04 3.66
C VAL A 130 20.70 -17.70 3.16
N ILE A 131 20.12 -16.93 4.07
CA ILE A 131 19.50 -15.64 3.79
C ILE A 131 20.38 -14.52 4.36
N PRO A 132 21.10 -13.75 3.51
CA PRO A 132 21.88 -12.62 3.99
C PRO A 132 20.95 -11.47 4.40
N LEU A 133 21.24 -10.79 5.50
CA LEU A 133 20.51 -9.58 5.92
C LEU A 133 21.41 -8.34 5.79
N ARG A 134 22.72 -8.53 6.01
CA ARG A 134 23.76 -7.52 5.90
C ARG A 134 24.92 -8.06 5.06
N ASP A 135 25.71 -7.15 4.49
CA ASP A 135 26.94 -7.50 3.76
C ASP A 135 28.12 -7.79 4.71
N GLU A 136 29.29 -8.04 4.13
CA GLU A 136 30.55 -8.27 4.86
C GLU A 136 30.98 -7.08 5.73
N ASN A 137 30.50 -5.87 5.42
CA ASN A 137 30.73 -4.65 6.19
C ASN A 137 29.59 -4.35 7.19
N LEU A 138 28.72 -5.33 7.43
CA LEU A 138 27.55 -5.24 8.30
C LEU A 138 26.53 -4.18 7.85
N ARG A 139 26.61 -3.73 6.60
CA ARG A 139 25.65 -2.79 6.02
C ARG A 139 24.36 -3.53 5.68
N PRO A 140 23.18 -3.05 6.13
CA PRO A 140 21.92 -3.69 5.77
C PRO A 140 21.69 -3.64 4.27
N ARG A 141 21.26 -4.76 3.68
CA ARG A 141 21.05 -4.85 2.23
C ARG A 141 19.93 -3.92 1.73
N TRP A 142 19.05 -3.51 2.64
CA TRP A 142 17.98 -2.52 2.39
C TRP A 142 18.42 -1.06 2.55
N ALA A 143 19.66 -0.77 2.93
CA ALA A 143 20.16 0.60 3.15
C ALA A 143 20.55 1.35 1.85
N GLY A 144 20.15 0.85 0.67
CA GLY A 144 20.36 1.48 -0.63
C GLY A 144 19.06 1.61 -1.40
N GLY A 145 18.45 2.81 -1.40
CA GLY A 145 17.32 3.10 -2.27
C GLY A 145 17.70 2.96 -3.75
N ARG A 146 16.75 2.52 -4.59
CA ARG A 146 16.87 2.37 -6.05
C ARG A 146 17.55 3.59 -6.70
N GLY A 147 18.85 3.47 -6.98
CA GLY A 147 19.63 4.46 -7.70
C GLY A 147 20.65 3.75 -8.57
N LYS A 148 20.59 4.02 -9.88
CA LYS A 148 21.57 3.66 -10.92
C LYS A 148 22.86 3.03 -10.36
N GLN A 149 22.99 1.71 -10.50
CA GLN A 149 24.31 1.10 -10.51
C GLN A 149 24.94 1.47 -11.87
N LYS A 150 25.51 2.68 -11.94
CA LYS A 150 26.49 3.01 -12.99
C LYS A 150 27.66 2.06 -12.74
N GLY A 151 27.90 1.18 -13.70
CA GLY A 151 28.99 0.23 -13.66
C GLY A 151 30.33 0.88 -13.37
N ARG A 152 31.08 0.25 -12.48
CA ARG A 152 32.53 0.23 -12.45
C ARG A 152 32.96 -1.03 -11.67
N ASP A 153 33.27 -2.08 -12.43
CA ASP A 153 34.36 -3.08 -12.30
C ASP A 153 35.07 -3.23 -10.94
N GLN A 154 35.50 -4.41 -10.45
CA GLN A 154 35.78 -5.73 -11.04
C GLN A 154 36.09 -6.75 -9.91
N SER A 155 35.95 -8.07 -10.21
CA SER A 155 36.55 -9.26 -9.52
C SER A 155 35.96 -9.62 -8.13
N SER A 156 35.41 -10.81 -7.83
CA SER A 156 35.73 -12.18 -8.25
C SER A 156 34.56 -13.16 -7.99
N THR A 157 34.31 -14.05 -8.97
CA THR A 157 33.70 -15.41 -8.88
C THR A 157 32.54 -15.68 -7.92
N ALA A 158 31.31 -15.76 -8.44
CA ALA A 158 30.37 -16.88 -8.18
C ALA A 158 29.06 -16.74 -8.98
N VAL A 159 28.83 -17.75 -9.81
CA VAL A 159 27.57 -18.36 -10.31
C VAL A 159 26.33 -17.47 -10.49
N ASP A 160 25.98 -17.32 -11.76
CA ASP A 160 24.77 -16.73 -12.32
C ASP A 160 23.54 -17.64 -12.09
N VAL A 161 22.46 -17.08 -11.55
CA VAL A 161 21.09 -17.62 -11.70
C VAL A 161 20.17 -16.44 -12.02
N SER A 162 19.91 -16.30 -13.31
CA SER A 162 18.94 -15.41 -13.93
C SER A 162 17.50 -15.82 -13.59
N ASP A 163 16.70 -14.89 -13.09
CA ASP A 163 15.39 -14.55 -13.69
C ASP A 163 14.71 -13.40 -12.93
N LEU A 164 14.93 -12.18 -13.42
CA LEU A 164 14.12 -11.00 -13.13
C LEU A 164 13.63 -10.43 -14.47
N GLY A 165 12.31 -10.48 -14.62
CA GLY A 165 11.39 -9.51 -15.25
C GLY A 165 11.82 -8.64 -16.45
N PRO A 166 10.88 -8.36 -17.38
CA PRO A 166 11.19 -7.71 -18.65
C PRO A 166 11.52 -6.21 -18.47
N GLY A 167 12.82 -5.89 -18.53
CA GLY A 167 13.30 -4.53 -18.77
C GLY A 167 13.45 -4.26 -20.26
N GLN A 168 12.61 -3.41 -20.83
CA GLN A 168 12.77 -2.92 -22.21
C GLN A 168 14.00 -2.00 -22.30
N GLY A 169 15.04 -2.49 -22.96
CA GLY A 169 16.21 -1.70 -23.34
C GLY A 169 15.96 -0.90 -24.63
N ASN A 170 16.33 0.38 -24.61
CA ASN A 170 16.46 1.23 -25.80
C ASN A 170 17.79 0.92 -26.50
N GLY A 171 17.74 0.37 -27.71
CA GLY A 171 18.87 0.29 -28.64
C GLY A 171 18.65 1.23 -29.84
N PRO A 172 19.70 1.81 -30.45
CA PRO A 172 19.57 2.69 -31.61
C PRO A 172 19.34 1.86 -32.88
N ALA A 173 18.19 2.04 -33.53
CA ALA A 173 17.88 1.43 -34.83
C ALA A 173 18.04 2.47 -35.96
N TYR A 174 18.90 2.15 -36.93
CA TYR A 174 19.02 2.87 -38.20
C TYR A 174 18.01 2.27 -39.19
N GLY A 175 17.11 3.10 -39.73
CA GLY A 175 16.19 2.70 -40.81
C GLY A 175 15.92 3.86 -41.76
N GLN A 176 16.26 3.68 -43.04
CA GLN A 176 15.94 4.61 -44.14
C GLN A 176 14.49 4.38 -44.58
N GLY A 177 13.68 5.45 -44.61
CA GLY A 177 12.34 5.44 -45.20
C GLY A 177 12.10 6.67 -46.06
N GLN A 178 11.79 6.47 -47.34
CA GLN A 178 11.49 7.52 -48.31
C GLN A 178 10.04 8.01 -48.13
N GLY A 179 9.85 9.28 -47.73
CA GLY A 179 8.53 9.92 -47.70
C GLY A 179 8.23 10.66 -49.00
N ARG A 180 7.08 10.38 -49.63
CA ARG A 180 6.48 11.25 -50.68
C ARG A 180 5.49 12.20 -50.02
N GLY A 181 5.86 13.47 -49.89
CA GLY A 181 4.92 14.54 -49.50
C GLY A 181 4.14 15.06 -50.71
N ARG A 182 2.83 15.31 -50.55
CA ARG A 182 2.05 16.19 -51.43
C ARG A 182 1.87 17.52 -50.71
N ASN A 183 2.49 18.58 -51.24
CA ASN A 183 2.16 19.96 -50.87
C ASN A 183 1.35 20.60 -51.99
N PHE A 184 0.29 21.31 -51.60
CA PHE A 184 -0.35 22.35 -52.41
C PHE A 184 0.45 23.65 -52.28
N ALA A 185 0.49 24.41 -53.37
CA ALA A 185 1.03 25.77 -53.57
C ALA A 185 2.49 25.93 -54.04
N ASN A 186 2.56 26.40 -55.30
CA ASN A 186 3.62 27.04 -56.08
C ASN A 186 4.92 27.46 -55.37
N GLY A 187 6.05 26.94 -55.86
CA GLY A 187 7.39 27.49 -55.63
C GLY A 187 8.48 26.53 -56.07
N GLN A 188 9.15 26.81 -57.20
CA GLN A 188 10.31 26.06 -57.67
C GLN A 188 11.50 26.30 -56.73
N GLY A 189 12.08 25.22 -56.19
CA GLY A 189 13.30 25.32 -55.39
C GLY A 189 13.92 23.95 -55.11
N ARG A 190 14.98 23.60 -55.85
CA ARG A 190 15.91 22.54 -55.48
C ARG A 190 16.84 23.11 -54.40
N GLY A 191 16.83 22.54 -53.21
CA GLY A 191 17.74 22.93 -52.14
C GLY A 191 17.99 21.77 -51.20
N GLY A 192 19.19 21.18 -51.28
CA GLY A 192 19.69 20.25 -50.26
C GLY A 192 20.05 21.04 -49.01
N GLY A 193 19.52 20.62 -47.86
CA GLY A 193 19.84 21.22 -46.57
C GLY A 193 19.74 20.17 -45.47
N ARG A 194 20.88 19.85 -44.85
CA ARG A 194 20.95 19.12 -43.58
C ARG A 194 20.57 20.11 -42.47
N GLY A 195 19.52 19.82 -41.71
CA GLY A 195 19.13 20.58 -40.54
C GLY A 195 18.76 19.64 -39.39
N GLN A 196 19.45 19.78 -38.26
CA GLN A 196 19.08 19.18 -36.97
C GLN A 196 17.95 20.00 -36.36
N GLY A 197 16.90 19.34 -35.89
CA GLY A 197 15.80 19.98 -35.16
C GLY A 197 15.06 18.97 -34.29
N GLN A 198 15.03 19.23 -32.98
CA GLN A 198 14.24 18.52 -31.98
C GLN A 198 12.75 18.85 -32.17
N GLY A 199 11.88 17.85 -32.17
CA GLY A 199 10.44 18.06 -32.27
C GLY A 199 9.63 16.83 -31.84
N LEU A 200 8.79 17.01 -30.81
CA LEU A 200 7.78 16.08 -30.31
C LEU A 200 6.60 16.00 -31.30
N GLY A 201 6.16 14.78 -31.65
CA GLY A 201 4.95 14.58 -32.46
C GLY A 201 4.28 13.24 -32.18
N ARG A 202 3.11 13.28 -31.54
CA ARG A 202 2.20 12.14 -31.33
C ARG A 202 1.33 11.94 -32.58
N GLY A 203 1.26 10.73 -33.11
CA GLY A 203 0.31 10.33 -34.15
C GLY A 203 -0.50 9.10 -33.73
N ARG A 204 -1.82 9.26 -33.60
CA ARG A 204 -2.81 8.16 -33.49
C ARG A 204 -3.13 7.64 -34.89
N GLY A 205 -3.16 6.32 -35.07
CA GLY A 205 -3.74 5.66 -36.24
C GLY A 205 -4.75 4.61 -35.79
N GLN A 206 -6.02 4.82 -36.15
CA GLN A 206 -7.10 3.83 -36.08
C GLN A 206 -7.19 3.10 -37.42
N GLY A 207 -7.45 1.80 -37.39
CA GLY A 207 -7.84 1.01 -38.55
C GLY A 207 -8.66 -0.21 -38.09
N PRO A 208 -9.81 -0.52 -38.73
CA PRO A 208 -10.70 -1.60 -38.29
C PRO A 208 -10.36 -2.92 -38.99
N GLY A 209 -10.49 -4.03 -38.26
CA GLY A 209 -10.37 -5.38 -38.82
C GLY A 209 -11.25 -6.35 -38.05
N PHE A 210 -12.35 -6.77 -38.70
CA PHE A 210 -13.22 -7.86 -38.28
C PHE A 210 -12.56 -9.21 -38.57
N SER A 211 -12.58 -10.14 -37.61
CA SER A 211 -12.68 -11.58 -37.87
C SER A 211 -13.18 -12.32 -36.62
N GLN A 212 -14.26 -13.08 -36.81
CA GLN A 212 -14.77 -14.11 -35.89
C GLN A 212 -13.76 -15.24 -35.73
N GLU A 213 -13.51 -15.70 -34.50
CA GLU A 213 -13.83 -17.06 -34.02
C GLU A 213 -13.13 -17.37 -32.67
N GLN A 214 -13.97 -17.81 -31.74
CA GLN A 214 -13.75 -18.74 -30.61
C GLN A 214 -12.40 -18.77 -29.87
N GLY A 215 -12.47 -18.38 -28.60
CA GLY A 215 -11.46 -18.67 -27.58
C GLY A 215 -11.81 -18.03 -26.25
N PHE A 216 -12.55 -18.74 -25.41
CA PHE A 216 -12.68 -18.41 -23.98
C PHE A 216 -11.28 -18.47 -23.36
N SER A 217 -10.72 -17.32 -22.99
CA SER A 217 -9.56 -17.23 -22.11
C SER A 217 -9.66 -15.95 -21.31
N GLN A 218 -9.85 -16.19 -20.02
CA GLN A 218 -9.89 -15.30 -18.88
C GLN A 218 -8.62 -14.43 -18.80
N GLU A 219 -8.71 -13.34 -18.05
CA GLU A 219 -7.58 -12.52 -17.55
C GLU A 219 -6.97 -11.50 -18.52
N LYS A 220 -7.66 -10.37 -18.70
CA LYS A 220 -6.99 -9.07 -18.88
C LYS A 220 -7.67 -8.03 -18.00
N GLY A 221 -6.97 -7.64 -16.94
CA GLY A 221 -7.35 -6.53 -16.07
C GLY A 221 -7.45 -5.22 -16.85
N CYS A 222 -8.01 -4.21 -16.18
CA CYS A 222 -8.30 -2.88 -16.70
C CYS A 222 -7.02 -2.09 -17.03
N GLY A 223 -6.30 -2.54 -18.06
CA GLY A 223 -5.27 -1.80 -18.77
C GLY A 223 -5.87 -1.05 -19.96
N ARG A 224 -5.20 0.02 -20.40
CA ARG A 224 -5.63 0.93 -21.48
C ARG A 224 -5.75 0.26 -22.85
N GLY A 225 -6.69 -0.66 -23.04
CA GLY A 225 -6.98 -1.29 -24.32
C GLY A 225 -8.30 -2.05 -24.27
N GLN A 226 -9.28 -1.61 -25.08
CA GLN A 226 -10.47 -2.28 -25.62
C GLN A 226 -11.25 -3.32 -24.78
N GLY A 227 -11.04 -3.43 -23.46
CA GLY A 227 -11.99 -4.02 -22.53
C GLY A 227 -13.13 -3.04 -22.25
N LEU A 228 -14.30 -3.56 -21.86
CA LEU A 228 -15.38 -2.75 -21.30
C LEU A 228 -14.79 -1.84 -20.21
N ARG A 229 -15.19 -0.56 -20.22
CA ARG A 229 -14.80 0.36 -19.14
C ARG A 229 -15.30 -0.21 -17.80
N CYS A 230 -14.60 0.04 -16.68
CA CYS A 230 -14.99 -0.49 -15.36
C CYS A 230 -16.47 -0.23 -15.03
N GLU A 231 -16.97 0.94 -15.39
CA GLU A 231 -18.39 1.32 -15.29
C GLU A 231 -19.31 0.40 -16.12
N GLN A 232 -18.96 0.12 -17.38
CA GLN A 232 -19.74 -0.79 -18.23
C GLN A 232 -19.72 -2.22 -17.71
N GLN A 233 -18.60 -2.65 -17.13
CA GLN A 233 -18.51 -3.95 -16.47
C GLN A 233 -19.39 -4.00 -15.21
N LEU A 234 -19.41 -2.94 -14.40
CA LEU A 234 -20.28 -2.84 -13.23
C LEU A 234 -21.75 -2.81 -13.64
N GLY A 235 -22.13 -2.00 -14.64
CA GLY A 235 -23.49 -1.95 -15.16
C GLY A 235 -24.00 -3.33 -15.61
N ALA A 236 -23.17 -4.08 -16.34
CA ALA A 236 -23.51 -5.45 -16.73
C ALA A 236 -23.65 -6.41 -15.53
N MET A 237 -22.88 -6.21 -14.45
CA MET A 237 -23.04 -6.97 -13.21
C MET A 237 -24.37 -6.63 -12.51
N LEU A 238 -24.72 -5.35 -12.43
CA LEU A 238 -25.98 -4.90 -11.83
C LEU A 238 -27.20 -5.40 -12.62
N ASP A 239 -27.13 -5.43 -13.95
CA ASP A 239 -28.19 -5.99 -14.81
C ASP A 239 -28.42 -7.49 -14.56
N ALA A 240 -27.39 -8.22 -14.12
CA ALA A 240 -27.48 -9.64 -13.80
C ALA A 240 -28.00 -9.91 -12.37
N LEU A 241 -27.98 -8.91 -11.49
CA LEU A 241 -28.49 -9.02 -10.11
C LEU A 241 -29.99 -8.72 -10.06
N PRO A 242 -30.76 -9.41 -9.19
CA PRO A 242 -32.14 -9.06 -8.96
C PRO A 242 -32.24 -7.65 -8.36
N LYS A 243 -33.20 -6.86 -8.85
CA LYS A 243 -33.50 -5.54 -8.28
C LYS A 243 -34.50 -5.72 -7.13
N SER A 244 -34.04 -5.51 -5.90
CA SER A 244 -34.90 -5.50 -4.70
C SER A 244 -35.53 -4.13 -4.47
N ALA A 245 -36.54 -4.02 -3.61
CA ALA A 245 -37.10 -2.71 -3.26
C ALA A 245 -36.15 -1.97 -2.29
N LEU A 246 -36.03 -0.65 -2.42
CA LEU A 246 -35.29 0.16 -1.45
C LEU A 246 -36.14 0.45 -0.22
N SER A 247 -35.53 0.34 0.95
CA SER A 247 -35.97 1.03 2.16
C SER A 247 -35.74 2.54 2.08
N GLU A 248 -36.36 3.29 2.99
CA GLU A 248 -36.15 4.74 3.08
C GLU A 248 -34.72 5.08 3.56
N GLU A 249 -34.15 4.22 4.40
CA GLU A 249 -32.78 4.31 4.88
C GLU A 249 -31.78 4.14 3.74
N GLU A 250 -31.94 3.11 2.90
CA GLU A 250 -31.08 2.89 1.72
C GLU A 250 -31.22 4.02 0.70
N ARG A 251 -32.43 4.54 0.47
CA ARG A 251 -32.64 5.70 -0.40
C ARG A 251 -31.82 6.91 0.07
N LYS A 252 -31.87 7.21 1.38
CA LYS A 252 -31.10 8.34 1.96
C LYS A 252 -29.60 8.08 1.88
N ALA A 253 -29.18 6.85 2.18
CA ALA A 253 -27.78 6.44 2.16
C ALA A 253 -27.16 6.57 0.77
N LEU A 254 -27.88 6.14 -0.29
CA LEU A 254 -27.42 6.29 -1.68
C LEU A 254 -27.25 7.76 -2.10
N LEU A 255 -28.19 8.62 -1.72
CA LEU A 255 -28.11 10.05 -2.02
C LEU A 255 -26.95 10.72 -1.27
N LEU A 256 -26.71 10.34 -0.02
CA LEU A 256 -25.61 10.87 0.77
C LEU A 256 -24.25 10.36 0.26
N MET A 257 -24.13 9.08 -0.07
CA MET A 257 -22.92 8.48 -0.65
C MET A 257 -22.55 9.14 -1.99
N ARG A 258 -23.56 9.53 -2.79
CA ARG A 258 -23.34 10.32 -4.01
C ARG A 258 -22.71 11.69 -3.71
N GLU A 259 -23.13 12.36 -2.64
CA GLU A 259 -22.51 13.61 -2.18
C GLU A 259 -21.13 13.39 -1.56
N GLU A 260 -20.91 12.28 -0.85
CA GLU A 260 -19.65 11.94 -0.18
C GLU A 260 -18.51 11.70 -1.18
N GLU A 261 -18.77 10.94 -2.25
CA GLU A 261 -17.80 10.75 -3.34
C GLU A 261 -17.49 12.06 -4.07
N LYS A 262 -18.49 12.95 -4.21
CA LYS A 262 -18.27 14.30 -4.73
C LYS A 262 -17.44 15.15 -3.78
N LEU A 263 -17.66 15.05 -2.46
CA LEU A 263 -16.88 15.75 -1.44
C LEU A 263 -15.39 15.38 -1.58
N ALA A 264 -15.08 14.10 -1.66
CA ALA A 264 -13.72 13.62 -1.88
C ALA A 264 -13.13 14.19 -3.17
N GLN A 265 -13.85 14.07 -4.30
CA GLN A 265 -13.41 14.62 -5.58
C GLN A 265 -13.11 16.12 -5.49
N ASP A 266 -14.06 16.91 -5.00
CA ASP A 266 -14.02 18.37 -5.03
C ASP A 266 -12.92 18.90 -4.11
N VAL A 267 -12.72 18.30 -2.93
CA VAL A 267 -11.61 18.62 -2.03
C VAL A 267 -10.28 18.33 -2.73
N TYR A 268 -10.14 17.16 -3.35
CA TYR A 268 -8.89 16.78 -4.03
C TYR A 268 -8.58 17.67 -5.22
N VAL A 269 -9.58 17.99 -6.06
CA VAL A 269 -9.42 18.95 -7.17
C VAL A 269 -9.01 20.32 -6.65
N THR A 270 -9.57 20.77 -5.54
CA THR A 270 -9.29 22.09 -4.97
C THR A 270 -7.87 22.15 -4.38
N LEU A 271 -7.48 21.16 -3.58
CA LEU A 271 -6.16 21.10 -2.97
C LEU A 271 -5.05 20.81 -3.99
N ASP A 272 -5.32 20.04 -5.06
CA ASP A 272 -4.34 19.77 -6.12
C ASP A 272 -3.95 21.04 -6.88
N LYS A 273 -4.91 21.96 -7.12
CA LYS A 273 -4.61 23.27 -7.75
C LYS A 273 -3.58 24.08 -6.97
N LYS A 274 -3.50 23.90 -5.66
CA LYS A 274 -2.59 24.64 -4.78
C LYS A 274 -1.25 23.93 -4.59
N TRP A 275 -1.31 22.61 -4.38
CA TRP A 275 -0.15 21.84 -3.93
C TRP A 275 0.48 20.94 -4.99
N GLU A 276 -0.22 20.70 -6.11
CA GLU A 276 0.22 19.87 -7.24
C GLU A 276 0.71 18.47 -6.81
N LEU A 277 0.03 17.87 -5.82
CA LEU A 277 0.39 16.57 -5.29
C LEU A 277 -0.23 15.49 -6.16
N ARG A 278 0.62 14.68 -6.79
CA ARG A 278 0.20 13.57 -7.66
C ARG A 278 -0.92 12.66 -7.07
N PRO A 279 -0.95 12.32 -5.77
CA PRO A 279 -2.09 11.60 -5.18
C PRO A 279 -3.42 12.34 -5.33
N LEU A 280 -3.49 13.64 -5.02
CA LEU A 280 -4.71 14.45 -5.17
C LEU A 280 -5.21 14.45 -6.63
N ALA A 281 -4.30 14.68 -7.59
CA ALA A 281 -4.63 14.65 -9.02
C ALA A 281 -5.12 13.29 -9.53
N ASN A 282 -4.54 12.19 -9.03
CA ASN A 282 -4.89 10.85 -9.49
C ASN A 282 -6.15 10.30 -8.82
N ILE A 283 -6.32 10.60 -7.53
CA ILE A 283 -7.42 10.08 -6.71
C ILE A 283 -8.71 10.83 -7.02
N SER A 284 -8.68 12.16 -7.26
CA SER A 284 -9.87 12.88 -7.78
C SER A 284 -10.48 12.25 -9.04
N GLN A 285 -9.65 11.71 -9.94
CA GLN A 285 -10.15 10.98 -11.11
C GLN A 285 -10.75 9.61 -10.76
N ALA A 286 -10.34 9.00 -9.65
CA ALA A 286 -10.97 7.81 -9.11
C ALA A 286 -12.33 8.13 -8.49
N GLU A 287 -12.42 9.22 -7.75
CA GLU A 287 -13.71 9.65 -7.17
C GLU A 287 -14.73 10.04 -8.22
N SER A 288 -14.29 10.59 -9.37
CA SER A 288 -15.18 10.72 -10.55
C SER A 288 -15.83 9.38 -10.94
N ARG A 289 -15.08 8.27 -10.89
CA ARG A 289 -15.60 6.94 -11.24
C ARG A 289 -16.46 6.35 -10.14
N HIS A 290 -16.13 6.59 -8.87
CA HIS A 290 -16.99 6.17 -7.76
C HIS A 290 -18.35 6.88 -7.83
N MET A 291 -18.33 8.18 -8.11
CA MET A 291 -19.52 8.95 -8.44
C MET A 291 -20.33 8.28 -9.58
N GLU A 292 -19.70 7.92 -10.70
CA GLU A 292 -20.37 7.19 -11.79
C GLU A 292 -21.00 5.86 -11.29
N PHE A 293 -20.33 5.13 -10.41
CA PHE A 293 -20.84 3.87 -9.86
C PHE A 293 -22.07 4.06 -8.98
N VAL A 294 -22.08 5.07 -8.09
CA VAL A 294 -23.27 5.40 -7.30
C VAL A 294 -24.41 5.87 -8.21
N LYS A 295 -24.09 6.65 -9.25
CA LYS A 295 -25.08 7.09 -10.23
C LYS A 295 -25.78 5.92 -10.94
N LEU A 296 -25.08 4.82 -11.24
CA LEU A 296 -25.70 3.62 -11.78
C LEU A 296 -26.82 3.08 -10.87
N LEU A 297 -26.65 3.14 -9.54
CA LEU A 297 -27.69 2.76 -8.59
C LEU A 297 -28.83 3.78 -8.58
N LEU A 298 -28.54 5.08 -8.57
CA LEU A 298 -29.57 6.12 -8.62
C LEU A 298 -30.46 5.94 -9.85
N ASP A 299 -29.85 5.76 -11.03
CA ASP A 299 -30.56 5.54 -12.29
C ASP A 299 -31.35 4.22 -12.26
N ARG A 300 -30.74 3.14 -11.74
CA ARG A 300 -31.40 1.83 -11.58
C ARG A 300 -32.64 1.93 -10.72
N TYR A 301 -32.60 2.72 -9.65
CA TYR A 301 -33.69 2.90 -8.69
C TYR A 301 -34.65 4.05 -9.03
N GLY A 302 -34.38 4.83 -10.07
CA GLY A 302 -35.18 5.99 -10.45
C GLY A 302 -35.15 7.09 -9.39
N LEU A 303 -33.98 7.29 -8.78
CA LEU A 303 -33.72 8.36 -7.82
C LEU A 303 -33.19 9.59 -8.57
N ASP A 304 -33.66 10.77 -8.19
CA ASP A 304 -33.10 12.02 -8.70
C ASP A 304 -31.67 12.21 -8.17
N ASP A 305 -30.74 12.57 -9.05
CA ASP A 305 -29.35 12.83 -8.69
C ASP A 305 -29.27 14.15 -7.89
N PRO A 306 -28.79 14.14 -6.63
CA PRO A 306 -28.81 15.33 -5.79
C PRO A 306 -27.77 16.36 -6.21
N ILE A 307 -26.70 15.96 -6.92
CA ILE A 307 -25.56 16.83 -7.18
C ILE A 307 -25.56 17.44 -8.59
N ASP A 308 -24.96 18.62 -8.69
CA ASP A 308 -24.45 19.16 -9.95
C ASP A 308 -22.94 18.92 -10.02
N GLU A 309 -22.52 17.99 -10.88
CA GLU A 309 -21.10 17.63 -11.10
C GLU A 309 -20.24 18.81 -11.59
N GLN A 310 -20.84 19.85 -12.19
CA GLN A 310 -20.09 21.02 -12.66
C GLN A 310 -19.89 22.07 -11.56
N ALA A 311 -20.66 22.00 -10.48
CA ALA A 311 -20.62 22.96 -9.38
C ALA A 311 -19.60 22.52 -8.30
N LEU A 312 -18.31 22.79 -8.56
CA LEU A 312 -17.21 22.50 -7.63
C LEU A 312 -17.47 23.15 -6.25
N GLY A 313 -17.37 22.35 -5.20
CA GLY A 313 -17.49 22.80 -3.81
C GLY A 313 -18.90 23.21 -3.40
N LYS A 314 -19.92 22.74 -4.13
CA LYS A 314 -21.34 22.97 -3.84
C LYS A 314 -22.06 21.68 -3.53
N PHE A 315 -22.73 21.66 -2.38
CA PHE A 315 -23.45 20.50 -1.87
C PHE A 315 -24.87 20.90 -1.43
N PRO A 316 -25.91 20.18 -1.87
CA PRO A 316 -27.26 20.31 -1.33
C PRO A 316 -27.34 20.07 0.18
N SER A 317 -26.64 19.06 0.70
CA SER A 317 -26.59 18.76 2.13
C SER A 317 -25.76 19.80 2.88
N PRO A 318 -26.33 20.48 3.90
CA PRO A 318 -25.57 21.41 4.73
C PRO A 318 -24.36 20.75 5.40
N THR A 319 -24.51 19.49 5.84
CA THR A 319 -23.42 18.74 6.47
C THR A 319 -22.27 18.50 5.49
N MET A 320 -22.55 18.17 4.23
CA MET A 320 -21.52 17.97 3.21
C MET A 320 -20.86 19.30 2.81
N GLN A 321 -21.62 20.39 2.78
CA GLN A 321 -21.07 21.72 2.54
C GLN A 321 -20.10 22.15 3.66
N ASP A 322 -20.49 21.92 4.92
CA ASP A 322 -19.65 22.24 6.08
C ASP A 322 -18.36 21.40 6.09
N LEU A 323 -18.44 20.11 5.77
CA LEU A 323 -17.28 19.23 5.63
C LEU A 323 -16.33 19.71 4.52
N TYR A 324 -16.87 20.07 3.35
CA TYR A 324 -16.08 20.62 2.25
C TYR A 324 -15.32 21.88 2.68
N ASP A 325 -16.03 22.84 3.28
CA ASP A 325 -15.45 24.11 3.71
C ASP A 325 -14.37 23.87 4.78
N GLN A 326 -14.60 22.95 5.72
CA GLN A 326 -13.62 22.55 6.73
C GLN A 326 -12.37 21.92 6.11
N PHE A 327 -12.54 20.91 5.25
CA PHE A 327 -11.43 20.17 4.66
C PHE A 327 -10.58 21.04 3.73
N VAL A 328 -11.19 21.90 2.93
CA VAL A 328 -10.44 22.87 2.11
C VAL A 328 -9.70 23.85 3.01
N THR A 329 -10.36 24.42 4.02
CA THR A 329 -9.73 25.37 4.95
C THR A 329 -8.54 24.75 5.68
N GLN A 330 -8.65 23.50 6.12
CA GLN A 330 -7.54 22.77 6.75
C GLN A 330 -6.42 22.46 5.74
N GLY A 331 -6.78 21.83 4.62
CA GLY A 331 -5.82 21.37 3.61
C GLY A 331 -5.08 22.51 2.92
N GLU A 332 -5.62 23.73 2.91
CA GLU A 332 -4.95 24.89 2.36
C GLU A 332 -3.87 25.49 3.27
N GLN A 333 -3.77 25.06 4.53
CA GLN A 333 -2.77 25.59 5.48
C GLN A 333 -1.35 25.17 5.13
N SER A 334 -1.15 23.89 4.80
CA SER A 334 0.14 23.35 4.37
C SER A 334 -0.01 22.07 3.56
N VAL A 335 1.07 21.63 2.93
CA VAL A 335 1.11 20.33 2.22
C VAL A 335 0.83 19.18 3.18
N GLU A 336 1.35 19.24 4.40
CA GLU A 336 1.11 18.24 5.45
C GLU A 336 -0.38 18.17 5.81
N GLU A 337 -1.04 19.31 6.00
CA GLU A 337 -2.48 19.34 6.28
C GLU A 337 -3.31 18.85 5.09
N ALA A 338 -2.91 19.14 3.84
CA ALA A 338 -3.58 18.58 2.66
C ALA A 338 -3.49 17.04 2.62
N ILE A 339 -2.35 16.48 3.01
CA ILE A 339 -2.17 15.02 3.09
C ILE A 339 -3.02 14.42 4.21
N LYS A 340 -3.11 15.10 5.36
CA LYS A 340 -3.98 14.65 6.48
C LYS A 340 -5.45 14.67 6.09
N VAL A 341 -5.90 15.73 5.43
CA VAL A 341 -7.28 15.84 4.90
C VAL A 341 -7.57 14.69 3.94
N GLY A 342 -6.63 14.36 3.03
CA GLY A 342 -6.76 13.19 2.18
C GLY A 342 -6.91 11.89 2.97
N ALA A 343 -6.08 11.66 3.99
CA ALA A 343 -6.23 10.48 4.83
C ALA A 343 -7.58 10.43 5.59
N GLU A 344 -8.03 11.57 6.10
CA GLU A 344 -9.27 11.70 6.88
C GLU A 344 -10.52 11.42 6.03
N ILE A 345 -10.56 11.94 4.81
CA ILE A 345 -11.67 11.68 3.87
C ILE A 345 -11.77 10.18 3.57
N GLU A 346 -10.65 9.50 3.28
CA GLU A 346 -10.68 8.06 3.01
C GLU A 346 -11.04 7.24 4.25
N GLU A 347 -10.69 7.69 5.45
CA GLU A 347 -11.16 7.03 6.68
C GLU A 347 -12.67 7.16 6.87
N LEU A 348 -13.21 8.36 6.64
CA LEU A 348 -14.65 8.64 6.74
C LEU A 348 -15.40 7.72 5.76
N ASP A 349 -14.97 7.70 4.50
CA ASP A 349 -15.59 6.92 3.44
C ASP A 349 -15.53 5.41 3.73
N ILE A 350 -14.39 4.90 4.21
CA ILE A 350 -14.27 3.50 4.65
C ILE A 350 -15.23 3.17 5.79
N ALA A 351 -15.37 4.06 6.78
CA ALA A 351 -16.24 3.84 7.92
C ALA A 351 -17.72 3.82 7.51
N ASP A 352 -18.11 4.76 6.66
CA ASP A 352 -19.48 4.92 6.18
C ASP A 352 -19.88 3.81 5.23
N LEU A 353 -19.03 3.41 4.28
CA LEU A 353 -19.27 2.28 3.39
C LEU A 353 -19.44 0.97 4.16
N ARG A 354 -18.60 0.71 5.17
CA ARG A 354 -18.74 -0.52 5.98
C ARG A 354 -20.05 -0.57 6.73
N ARG A 355 -20.42 0.53 7.39
CA ARG A 355 -21.71 0.65 8.07
C ARG A 355 -22.86 0.38 7.10
N GLN A 356 -22.84 1.01 5.94
CA GLN A 356 -23.91 0.86 4.96
C GLN A 356 -23.98 -0.54 4.33
N ILE A 357 -22.84 -1.21 4.12
CA ILE A 357 -22.79 -2.62 3.67
C ILE A 357 -23.42 -3.56 4.71
N ASP A 358 -23.18 -3.30 6.01
CA ASP A 358 -23.73 -4.11 7.10
C ASP A 358 -25.25 -3.88 7.30
N GLU A 359 -25.74 -2.67 6.98
CA GLU A 359 -27.14 -2.27 7.18
C GLU A 359 -28.08 -2.65 6.02
N THR A 360 -27.58 -2.74 4.79
CA THR A 360 -28.38 -3.11 3.61
C THR A 360 -28.49 -4.63 3.44
N ASP A 361 -29.61 -5.10 2.89
CA ASP A 361 -29.79 -6.47 2.39
C ASP A 361 -29.81 -6.55 0.87
N ASN A 362 -29.59 -5.41 0.19
CA ASN A 362 -29.66 -5.32 -1.26
C ASN A 362 -28.31 -5.64 -1.92
N ASP A 363 -28.25 -6.77 -2.61
CA ASP A 363 -27.01 -7.27 -3.22
C ASP A 363 -26.41 -6.30 -4.24
N ASP A 364 -27.24 -5.56 -4.98
CA ASP A 364 -26.72 -4.62 -5.98
C ASP A 364 -26.03 -3.39 -5.34
N ILE A 365 -26.56 -2.89 -4.22
CA ILE A 365 -25.91 -1.86 -3.39
C ILE A 365 -24.60 -2.39 -2.82
N LYS A 366 -24.59 -3.60 -2.23
CA LYS A 366 -23.38 -4.20 -1.65
C LYS A 366 -22.25 -4.33 -2.66
N VAL A 367 -22.55 -4.80 -3.86
CA VAL A 367 -21.54 -4.95 -4.93
C VAL A 367 -20.92 -3.60 -5.29
N VAL A 368 -21.70 -2.53 -5.40
CA VAL A 368 -21.14 -1.19 -5.66
C VAL A 368 -20.30 -0.72 -4.46
N TYR A 369 -20.84 -0.77 -3.25
CA TYR A 369 -20.16 -0.26 -2.06
C TYR A 369 -18.87 -1.02 -1.73
N GLN A 370 -18.79 -2.32 -1.99
CA GLN A 370 -17.53 -3.05 -1.84
C GLN A 370 -16.46 -2.62 -2.84
N ASN A 371 -16.86 -2.24 -4.06
CA ASN A 371 -15.92 -1.73 -5.05
C ASN A 371 -15.43 -0.32 -4.70
N LEU A 372 -16.31 0.55 -4.19
CA LEU A 372 -15.94 1.85 -3.60
C LEU A 372 -14.97 1.63 -2.44
N LEU A 373 -15.34 0.79 -1.48
CA LEU A 373 -14.57 0.53 -0.27
C LEU A 373 -13.15 0.01 -0.59
N LYS A 374 -13.01 -0.85 -1.60
CA LYS A 374 -11.70 -1.27 -2.12
C LYS A 374 -10.89 -0.09 -2.70
N GLY A 375 -11.55 0.81 -3.43
CA GLY A 375 -10.99 2.06 -3.92
C GLY A 375 -10.46 2.93 -2.78
N SER A 376 -11.31 3.24 -1.81
CA SER A 376 -10.98 4.08 -0.64
C SER A 376 -9.84 3.50 0.18
N ARG A 377 -9.80 2.18 0.40
CA ARG A 377 -8.63 1.53 1.03
C ARG A 377 -7.33 1.74 0.23
N ASN A 378 -7.38 1.72 -1.09
CA ASN A 378 -6.21 2.00 -1.93
C ASN A 378 -5.80 3.49 -1.90
N HIS A 379 -6.76 4.40 -1.81
CA HIS A 379 -6.53 5.83 -1.62
C HIS A 379 -5.91 6.10 -0.26
N LEU A 380 -6.42 5.48 0.81
CA LEU A 380 -5.85 5.54 2.16
C LEU A 380 -4.38 5.09 2.14
N ARG A 381 -4.06 3.96 1.48
CA ARG A 381 -2.66 3.53 1.28
C ARG A 381 -1.82 4.58 0.53
N ALA A 382 -2.41 5.30 -0.43
CA ALA A 382 -1.70 6.34 -1.17
C ALA A 382 -1.40 7.58 -0.31
N PHE A 383 -2.35 8.03 0.51
CA PHE A 383 -2.15 9.12 1.47
C PHE A 383 -1.24 8.72 2.63
N ALA A 384 -1.38 7.51 3.18
CA ALA A 384 -0.46 6.96 4.18
C ALA A 384 1.00 6.97 3.70
N ARG A 385 1.24 6.60 2.43
CA ARG A 385 2.58 6.74 1.81
C ARG A 385 3.07 8.18 1.74
N GLN A 386 2.17 9.17 1.58
CA GLN A 386 2.57 10.58 1.68
C GLN A 386 2.82 11.01 3.12
N LEU A 387 2.00 10.58 4.08
CA LEU A 387 2.23 10.85 5.51
C LEU A 387 3.64 10.40 5.92
N SER A 388 4.03 9.17 5.57
CA SER A 388 5.39 8.67 5.82
C SER A 388 6.47 9.46 5.06
N ARG A 389 6.20 9.87 3.82
CA ARG A 389 7.16 10.62 2.99
C ARG A 389 7.44 12.02 3.54
N TYR A 390 6.44 12.66 4.13
CA TYR A 390 6.54 13.98 4.74
C TYR A 390 6.82 13.92 6.25
N SER A 391 7.03 12.72 6.82
CA SER A 391 7.23 12.52 8.26
C SER A 391 6.09 13.13 9.10
N VAL A 392 4.86 13.08 8.58
CA VAL A 392 3.65 13.56 9.25
C VAL A 392 3.12 12.49 10.17
N ILE A 393 3.05 12.80 11.47
CA ILE A 393 2.33 11.97 12.43
C ILE A 393 0.83 12.23 12.24
N TYR A 394 0.09 11.15 12.05
CA TYR A 394 -1.34 11.18 11.83
C TYR A 394 -2.05 10.38 12.92
N SER A 395 -3.12 10.95 13.47
CA SER A 395 -4.00 10.28 14.42
C SER A 395 -5.34 10.10 13.72
N THR A 396 -5.83 8.87 13.67
CA THR A 396 -7.10 8.54 13.05
C THR A 396 -8.28 9.23 13.73
N LYS A 397 -9.34 9.48 12.95
CA LYS A 397 -10.57 10.13 13.44
C LYS A 397 -11.81 9.26 13.26
N HIS A 398 -11.88 8.49 12.19
CA HIS A 398 -13.06 7.67 11.86
C HIS A 398 -12.76 6.17 12.01
N LEU A 399 -11.52 5.75 11.77
CA LEU A 399 -11.08 4.39 12.01
C LEU A 399 -10.33 4.27 13.34
N SER A 400 -10.22 3.05 13.85
CA SER A 400 -9.22 2.77 14.89
C SER A 400 -7.81 2.86 14.30
N GLN A 401 -6.83 3.31 15.09
CA GLN A 401 -5.44 3.41 14.62
C GLN A 401 -4.93 2.07 14.09
N ALA A 402 -5.21 0.97 14.79
CA ALA A 402 -4.80 -0.38 14.38
C ALA A 402 -5.42 -0.83 13.05
N GLU A 403 -6.60 -0.32 12.71
CA GLU A 403 -7.25 -0.60 11.44
C GLU A 403 -6.66 0.22 10.30
N PHE A 404 -6.49 1.52 10.52
CA PHE A 404 -5.77 2.38 9.58
C PHE A 404 -4.40 1.79 9.26
N ASP A 405 -3.63 1.40 10.28
CA ASP A 405 -2.30 0.83 10.11
C ASP A 405 -2.34 -0.48 9.33
N ARG A 406 -3.35 -1.33 9.58
CA ARG A 406 -3.54 -2.58 8.82
C ARG A 406 -3.79 -2.31 7.34
N ILE A 407 -4.65 -1.36 7.02
CA ILE A 407 -4.94 -0.99 5.63
C ILE A 407 -3.69 -0.35 5.01
N ALA A 408 -3.10 0.65 5.65
CA ALA A 408 -1.95 1.40 5.18
C ALA A 408 -0.73 0.52 4.90
N ASN A 409 -0.50 -0.52 5.70
CA ASN A 409 0.65 -1.42 5.61
C ASN A 409 0.39 -2.70 4.80
N SER A 410 -0.83 -2.89 4.29
CA SER A 410 -1.16 -4.02 3.41
C SER A 410 -0.88 -3.72 1.94
N ASP A 411 -0.79 -4.77 1.13
CA ASP A 411 -0.60 -4.64 -0.32
C ASP A 411 -1.77 -3.90 -0.99
N LEU A 412 -1.45 -3.25 -2.11
CA LEU A 412 -2.47 -2.64 -2.97
C LEU A 412 -3.43 -3.71 -3.51
N GLU A 413 -4.71 -3.43 -3.38
CA GLU A 413 -5.77 -4.30 -3.90
C GLU A 413 -5.90 -4.09 -5.41
N ARG A 414 -5.80 -5.17 -6.19
CA ARG A 414 -5.73 -5.10 -7.65
C ARG A 414 -7.11 -4.96 -8.28
N CYS A 415 -7.11 -4.46 -9.51
CA CYS A 415 -8.24 -3.90 -10.26
C CYS A 415 -9.28 -4.93 -10.79
N MET A 416 -9.51 -6.03 -10.07
CA MET A 416 -10.63 -6.93 -10.36
C MET A 416 -11.89 -6.38 -9.69
N MET A 417 -12.97 -6.24 -10.44
CA MET A 417 -14.28 -5.85 -9.88
C MET A 417 -14.75 -6.94 -8.92
N ILE A 418 -15.20 -6.53 -7.73
CA ILE A 418 -15.85 -7.43 -6.79
C ILE A 418 -17.28 -7.64 -7.30
N SER A 419 -17.70 -8.91 -7.41
CA SER A 419 -19.04 -9.28 -7.86
C SER A 419 -19.83 -10.06 -6.81
N ASP A 420 -19.18 -10.51 -5.73
CA ASP A 420 -19.84 -11.20 -4.63
C ASP A 420 -20.36 -10.15 -3.63
N PRO A 421 -21.68 -9.99 -3.44
CA PRO A 421 -22.23 -9.02 -2.48
C PRO A 421 -21.82 -9.30 -1.02
N ASN A 422 -21.22 -10.46 -0.72
CA ASN A 422 -20.76 -10.82 0.62
C ASN A 422 -19.23 -10.92 0.73
N ASP A 423 -18.48 -10.34 -0.22
CA ASP A 423 -17.02 -10.24 -0.14
C ASP A 423 -16.58 -9.65 1.21
N LYS A 424 -15.63 -10.33 1.86
CA LYS A 424 -15.08 -9.91 3.15
C LYS A 424 -13.64 -9.48 2.97
N PHE A 425 -13.36 -8.24 3.36
CA PHE A 425 -12.00 -7.72 3.54
C PHE A 425 -11.50 -7.95 4.96
#